data_AF-A0A1Y4VWI9-F1
#
_entry.id   AF-A0A1Y4VWI9-F1
#
_cell.length_a   1.000
_cell.length_b   1.000
_cell.length_c   1.000
_cell.angle_alpha   90.00
_cell.angle_beta   90.00
_cell.angle_gamma   90.00
#
_symmetry.space_group_name_H-M   'P 1'
#
loop_
_entity.id
_entity.type
_entity.pdbx_description
1 polymer ?
#
loop_
_entity_poly.entity_id
_entity_poly.type
_entity_poly.pdbx_seq_one_letter_code
_entity_poly.pdbx_strand_id
1 'polypeptide(L)'
;MERRGNRFVRYADDCVILFKSERSAMRVKETVTRYLEENLFVKVNQEKTKVAYITGVKFLGFGFYIEKSGNVRITVHKKSKEKMKRRIKEITKRNRPISSKELAQELKLYITGWINYYRIADMRGYLGKVDSWLRRRIRMIYWKRWKLVRTRYRNLQKLGIDRNKAWEWANTRKSYWHIANSFILSRTLTNERLKRFGFVSALDYYNSINL
;
A
#
# COMPACT_ATOMS: atom_id res chain seq x y z
N MET A 1 -2.40 -33.30 -13.96
CA MET A 1 -3.12 -32.12 -14.50
C MET A 1 -2.58 -31.71 -15.87
N GLU A 2 -1.27 -31.76 -16.10
CA GLU A 2 -0.66 -31.52 -17.44
C GLU A 2 -1.20 -32.44 -18.53
N ARG A 3 -1.32 -33.75 -18.25
CA ARG A 3 -1.95 -34.72 -19.18
C ARG A 3 -3.42 -34.43 -19.53
N ARG A 4 -4.11 -33.52 -18.81
CA ARG A 4 -5.52 -33.16 -19.05
C ARG A 4 -5.68 -31.80 -19.78
N GLY A 5 -4.58 -31.14 -20.15
CA GLY A 5 -4.62 -29.89 -20.92
C GLY A 5 -5.18 -28.65 -20.20
N ASN A 6 -5.44 -28.75 -18.88
CA ASN A 6 -5.96 -27.62 -18.11
C ASN A 6 -4.84 -26.63 -17.78
N ARG A 7 -5.09 -25.33 -17.98
CA ARG A 7 -4.16 -24.26 -17.58
C ARG A 7 -4.22 -24.09 -16.07
N PHE A 8 -3.10 -24.25 -15.37
CA PHE A 8 -3.01 -24.05 -13.92
C PHE A 8 -1.70 -23.39 -13.52
N VAL A 9 -1.70 -22.80 -12.33
CA VAL A 9 -0.52 -22.22 -11.67
C VAL A 9 -0.51 -22.71 -10.23
N ARG A 10 0.62 -23.22 -9.77
CA ARG A 10 0.83 -23.68 -8.39
C ARG A 10 2.04 -23.00 -7.78
N TYR A 11 1.90 -22.56 -6.53
CA TYR A 11 3.00 -22.06 -5.71
C TYR A 11 2.86 -22.61 -4.29
N ALA A 12 3.78 -23.50 -3.88
CA ALA A 12 3.65 -24.30 -2.67
C ALA A 12 2.28 -24.99 -2.59
N ASP A 13 1.46 -24.64 -1.59
CA ASP A 13 0.10 -25.18 -1.36
C ASP A 13 -0.99 -24.40 -2.09
N ASP A 14 -0.71 -23.16 -2.54
CA ASP A 14 -1.68 -22.34 -3.25
C ASP A 14 -1.71 -22.74 -4.74
N CYS A 15 -2.88 -23.16 -5.23
CA CYS A 15 -3.08 -23.54 -6.63
C CYS A 15 -4.29 -22.80 -7.23
N VAL A 16 -4.15 -22.36 -8.48
CA VAL A 16 -5.22 -21.77 -9.28
C VAL A 16 -5.34 -22.55 -10.58
N ILE A 17 -6.53 -23.06 -10.88
CA ILE A 17 -6.83 -23.78 -12.11
C ILE A 17 -7.84 -22.96 -12.90
N LEU A 18 -7.55 -22.69 -14.17
CA LEU A 18 -8.33 -21.81 -15.03
C LEU A 18 -9.23 -22.63 -15.94
N PHE A 19 -10.50 -22.21 -16.03
CA PHE A 19 -11.52 -22.86 -16.84
C PHE A 19 -12.29 -21.84 -17.68
N LYS A 20 -12.85 -22.29 -18.81
CA LYS A 20 -13.72 -21.45 -19.67
C LYS A 20 -15.14 -21.32 -19.15
N SER A 21 -15.62 -22.30 -18.37
CA SER A 21 -16.98 -22.32 -17.82
C SER A 21 -17.00 -22.76 -16.36
N GLU A 22 -17.94 -22.20 -15.60
CA GLU A 22 -18.14 -22.51 -14.18
C GLU A 22 -18.48 -23.99 -13.97
N ARG A 23 -19.35 -24.56 -14.82
CA ARG A 23 -19.70 -25.98 -14.80
C ARG A 23 -18.47 -26.90 -14.92
N SER A 24 -17.52 -26.54 -15.79
CA SER A 24 -16.26 -27.30 -15.91
C SER A 24 -15.41 -27.16 -14.65
N ALA A 25 -15.36 -25.96 -14.06
CA ALA A 25 -14.62 -25.71 -12.84
C ALA A 25 -15.19 -26.51 -11.65
N MET A 26 -16.52 -26.55 -11.48
CA MET A 26 -17.17 -27.34 -10.42
C MET A 26 -16.87 -28.84 -10.57
N ARG A 27 -17.05 -29.40 -11.76
CA ARG A 27 -16.76 -30.82 -12.04
C ARG A 27 -15.31 -31.19 -11.70
N VAL A 28 -14.37 -30.33 -12.08
CA VAL A 28 -12.95 -30.59 -11.80
C VAL A 28 -12.64 -30.37 -10.32
N LYS A 29 -13.26 -29.39 -9.64
CA LYS A 29 -13.12 -29.20 -8.20
C LYS A 29 -13.48 -30.48 -7.44
N GLU A 30 -14.63 -31.08 -7.72
CA GLU A 30 -15.06 -32.34 -7.08
C GLU A 30 -14.05 -33.47 -7.33
N THR A 31 -13.64 -33.65 -8.58
CA THR A 31 -12.69 -34.71 -8.96
C THR A 31 -11.33 -34.54 -8.27
N VAL A 32 -10.82 -33.31 -8.21
CA VAL A 32 -9.53 -32.99 -7.58
C VAL A 32 -9.60 -33.14 -6.07
N THR A 33 -10.71 -32.73 -5.46
CA THR A 33 -10.93 -32.88 -4.02
C THR A 33 -10.90 -34.35 -3.64
N ARG A 34 -11.68 -35.18 -4.37
CA ARG A 34 -11.71 -36.62 -4.17
C ARG A 34 -10.33 -37.25 -4.30
N TYR A 35 -9.58 -36.89 -5.35
CA TYR A 35 -8.23 -37.41 -5.55
C TYR A 35 -7.29 -37.05 -4.39
N LEU A 36 -7.32 -35.81 -3.91
CA LEU A 36 -6.47 -35.34 -2.81
C LEU A 36 -6.80 -36.05 -1.49
N GLU A 37 -8.08 -36.28 -1.22
CA GLU A 37 -8.53 -36.91 0.03
C GLU A 37 -8.35 -38.43 0.02
N GLU A 38 -8.66 -39.11 -1.09
CA GLU A 38 -8.63 -40.58 -1.17
C GLU A 38 -7.25 -41.15 -1.50
N ASN A 39 -6.43 -40.45 -2.29
CA ASN A 39 -5.14 -41.00 -2.76
C ASN A 39 -3.93 -40.37 -2.07
N LEU A 40 -4.04 -39.08 -1.70
CA LEU A 40 -2.96 -38.34 -1.05
C LEU A 40 -3.23 -38.11 0.44
N PHE A 41 -4.40 -38.49 0.94
CA PHE A 41 -4.83 -38.36 2.33
C PHE A 41 -4.70 -36.93 2.89
N VAL A 42 -4.88 -35.92 2.02
CA VAL A 42 -4.83 -34.49 2.38
C VAL A 42 -6.24 -33.93 2.46
N LYS A 43 -6.65 -33.48 3.65
CA LYS A 43 -7.94 -32.82 3.86
C LYS A 43 -7.97 -31.45 3.18
N VAL A 44 -8.90 -31.24 2.25
CA VAL A 44 -9.02 -29.97 1.52
C VAL A 44 -9.76 -28.94 2.39
N ASN A 45 -9.19 -27.73 2.48
CA ASN A 45 -9.88 -26.62 3.11
C ASN A 45 -10.97 -26.07 2.17
N GLN A 46 -12.22 -26.50 2.39
CA GLN A 46 -13.38 -26.13 1.57
C GLN A 46 -13.70 -24.63 1.63
N GLU A 47 -13.40 -23.94 2.74
CA GLU A 47 -13.60 -22.50 2.86
C GLU A 47 -12.64 -21.70 1.98
N LYS A 48 -11.42 -22.21 1.80
CA LYS A 48 -10.40 -21.61 0.92
C LYS A 48 -10.61 -22.00 -0.54
N THR A 49 -11.15 -23.20 -0.80
CA THR A 49 -11.31 -23.75 -2.15
C THR A 49 -12.62 -23.31 -2.78
N LYS A 50 -12.58 -22.21 -3.53
CA LYS A 50 -13.76 -21.61 -4.16
C LYS A 50 -13.63 -21.56 -5.68
N VAL A 51 -14.72 -21.87 -6.37
CA VAL A 51 -14.88 -21.53 -7.78
C VAL A 51 -15.34 -20.07 -7.81
N ALA A 52 -14.60 -19.23 -8.52
CA ALA A 52 -14.89 -17.81 -8.61
C ALA A 52 -14.49 -17.30 -10.00
N TYR A 53 -15.16 -16.24 -10.44
CA TYR A 53 -14.71 -15.48 -11.60
C TYR A 53 -13.35 -14.84 -11.33
N ILE A 54 -12.55 -14.62 -12.38
CA ILE A 54 -11.13 -14.20 -12.25
C ILE A 54 -10.97 -12.94 -11.38
N THR A 55 -11.92 -12.02 -11.42
CA THR A 55 -11.91 -10.77 -10.63
C THR A 55 -12.10 -10.99 -9.13
N GLY A 56 -12.68 -12.12 -8.73
CA GLY A 56 -12.82 -12.54 -7.33
C GLY A 56 -11.64 -13.36 -6.80
N VAL A 57 -10.68 -13.73 -7.66
CA VAL A 57 -9.54 -14.57 -7.28
C VAL A 57 -8.43 -13.72 -6.66
N LYS A 58 -7.88 -14.22 -5.54
CA LYS A 58 -6.67 -13.71 -4.91
C LYS A 58 -5.59 -14.78 -5.00
N PHE A 59 -4.42 -14.43 -5.53
CA PHE A 59 -3.27 -15.34 -5.60
C PHE A 59 -1.98 -14.59 -5.22
N LEU A 60 -1.21 -15.10 -4.23
CA LEU A 60 0.05 -14.51 -3.75
C LEU A 60 -0.02 -13.01 -3.39
N GLY A 61 -1.21 -12.52 -3.03
CA GLY A 61 -1.45 -11.11 -2.70
C GLY A 61 -1.78 -10.21 -3.90
N PHE A 62 -1.84 -10.78 -5.10
CA PHE A 62 -2.40 -10.16 -6.30
C PHE A 62 -3.89 -10.45 -6.43
N GLY A 63 -4.58 -9.57 -7.13
CA GLY A 63 -5.93 -9.77 -7.64
C GLY A 63 -5.96 -9.40 -9.12
N PHE A 64 -7.12 -9.62 -9.74
CA PHE A 64 -7.29 -9.43 -11.18
C PHE A 64 -8.50 -8.54 -11.45
N TYR A 65 -8.46 -7.80 -12.56
CA TYR A 65 -9.61 -7.05 -13.06
C TYR A 65 -9.65 -7.14 -14.58
N ILE A 66 -10.83 -6.94 -15.14
CA ILE A 66 -11.03 -6.90 -16.59
C ILE A 66 -11.10 -5.43 -16.99
N GLU A 67 -10.21 -5.04 -17.89
CA GLU A 67 -10.23 -3.72 -18.48
C GLU A 67 -11.36 -3.60 -19.52
N LYS A 68 -11.74 -2.38 -19.91
CA LYS A 68 -12.76 -2.13 -20.93
C LYS A 68 -12.50 -2.85 -22.26
N SER A 69 -11.23 -3.12 -22.57
CA SER A 69 -10.78 -3.87 -23.75
C SER A 69 -11.09 -5.37 -23.69
N GLY A 70 -11.58 -5.89 -22.55
CA GLY A 70 -11.77 -7.31 -22.30
C GLY A 70 -10.52 -8.03 -21.79
N ASN A 71 -9.36 -7.35 -21.75
CA ASN A 71 -8.11 -7.93 -21.28
C ASN A 71 -8.07 -8.03 -19.75
N VAL A 72 -7.52 -9.14 -19.26
CA VAL A 72 -7.27 -9.33 -17.82
C VAL A 72 -5.99 -8.62 -17.43
N ARG A 73 -6.08 -7.79 -16.38
CA ARG A 73 -4.95 -7.05 -15.80
C ARG A 73 -4.74 -7.44 -14.35
N ILE A 74 -3.50 -7.34 -13.89
CA ILE A 74 -3.09 -7.66 -12.53
C ILE A 74 -3.17 -6.40 -11.68
N THR A 75 -3.71 -6.49 -10.46
CA THR A 75 -3.66 -5.42 -9.46
C THR A 75 -3.25 -5.99 -8.11
N VAL A 76 -2.85 -5.12 -7.18
CA VAL A 76 -2.61 -5.55 -5.80
C VAL A 76 -3.93 -5.79 -5.08
N HIS A 77 -4.07 -6.94 -4.44
CA HIS A 77 -5.29 -7.32 -3.73
C HIS A 77 -5.58 -6.37 -2.56
N LYS A 78 -6.87 -6.15 -2.25
CA LYS A 78 -7.33 -5.25 -1.18
C LYS A 78 -6.66 -5.52 0.17
N LYS A 79 -6.58 -6.79 0.60
CA LYS A 79 -5.90 -7.19 1.85
C LYS A 79 -4.41 -6.79 1.88
N SER A 80 -3.71 -6.86 0.74
CA SER A 80 -2.29 -6.45 0.64
C SER A 80 -2.14 -4.93 0.71
N LYS A 81 -3.04 -4.19 0.04
CA LYS A 81 -3.13 -2.72 0.15
C LYS A 81 -3.41 -2.27 1.59
N GLU A 82 -4.29 -2.97 2.31
CA GLU A 82 -4.58 -2.69 3.72
C GLU A 82 -3.38 -3.00 4.62
N LYS A 83 -2.70 -4.12 4.39
CA LYS A 83 -1.46 -4.49 5.10
C LYS A 83 -0.38 -3.42 4.90
N MET A 84 -0.22 -2.90 3.67
CA MET A 84 0.70 -1.80 3.38
C MET A 84 0.39 -0.56 4.20
N LYS A 85 -0.86 -0.08 4.15
CA LYS A 85 -1.29 1.10 4.92
C LYS A 85 -1.12 0.89 6.43
N ARG A 86 -1.41 -0.31 6.94
CA ARG A 86 -1.23 -0.64 8.36
C ARG A 86 0.24 -0.54 8.75
N ARG A 87 1.13 -1.15 7.97
CA ARG A 87 2.57 -1.10 8.23
C ARG A 87 3.13 0.32 8.16
N ILE A 88 2.72 1.10 7.16
CA ILE A 88 3.09 2.53 7.09
C ILE A 88 2.59 3.28 8.32
N LYS A 89 1.37 3.00 8.80
CA LYS A 89 0.80 3.63 10.00
C LYS A 89 1.62 3.31 11.26
N GLU A 90 2.12 2.09 11.40
CA GLU A 90 3.02 1.66 12.47
C GLU A 90 4.35 2.40 12.41
N ILE A 91 5.00 2.42 11.23
CA ILE A 91 6.27 3.13 11.01
C ILE A 91 6.11 4.61 11.34
N THR A 92 5.00 5.22 10.93
CA THR A 92 4.69 6.65 11.16
C THR A 92 3.88 6.89 12.45
N LYS A 93 4.02 6.04 13.47
CA LYS A 93 3.37 6.27 14.76
C LYS A 93 3.92 7.54 15.39
N ARG A 94 3.02 8.45 15.80
CA ARG A 94 3.34 9.83 16.22
C ARG A 94 4.25 9.97 17.45
N ASN A 95 4.33 8.93 18.29
CA ASN A 95 5.05 8.95 19.56
C ASN A 95 6.35 8.10 19.50
N ARG A 96 6.88 7.83 18.30
CA ARG A 96 8.15 7.08 18.19
C ARG A 96 9.34 7.99 18.50
N PRO A 97 10.26 7.58 19.40
CA PRO A 97 11.47 8.33 19.74
C PRO A 97 12.58 8.08 18.71
N ILE A 98 12.30 8.32 17.43
CA ILE A 98 13.28 8.21 16.33
C ILE A 98 13.44 9.55 15.64
N SER A 99 14.58 9.77 14.99
CA SER A 99 14.86 10.97 14.20
C SER A 99 14.01 11.04 12.92
N SER A 100 14.03 12.19 12.23
CA SER A 100 13.42 12.31 10.91
C SER A 100 14.14 11.48 9.85
N LYS A 101 15.47 11.36 9.95
CA LYS A 101 16.31 10.62 9.00
C LYS A 101 16.05 9.12 9.09
N GLU A 102 16.01 8.58 10.31
CA GLU A 102 15.67 7.17 10.55
C GLU A 102 14.25 6.84 10.07
N LEU A 103 13.27 7.72 10.36
CA LEU A 103 11.90 7.53 9.87
C LEU A 103 11.83 7.50 8.34
N ALA A 104 12.56 8.40 7.67
CA ALA A 104 12.64 8.43 6.21
C ALA A 104 13.29 7.17 5.65
N GLN A 105 14.37 6.68 6.27
CA GLN A 105 15.06 5.46 5.87
C GLN A 105 14.18 4.21 6.07
N GLU A 106 13.52 4.06 7.21
CA GLU A 106 12.59 2.94 7.45
C GLU A 106 11.44 2.92 6.42
N LEU A 107 10.86 4.10 6.12
CA LEU A 107 9.84 4.22 5.09
C LEU A 107 10.39 3.84 3.71
N LYS A 108 11.60 4.30 3.37
CA LYS A 108 12.24 4.00 2.09
C LYS A 108 12.43 2.50 1.91
N LEU A 109 13.04 1.81 2.89
CA LEU A 109 13.27 0.37 2.84
C LEU A 109 11.95 -0.40 2.68
N TYR A 110 10.94 -0.05 3.47
CA TYR A 110 9.65 -0.71 3.40
C TYR A 110 8.93 -0.50 2.05
N ILE A 111 8.84 0.75 1.61
CA ILE A 111 8.10 1.11 0.39
C ILE A 111 8.76 0.51 -0.84
N THR A 112 10.09 0.61 -0.95
CA THR A 112 10.84 0.05 -2.10
C THR A 112 10.71 -1.47 -2.17
N GLY A 113 10.89 -2.18 -1.06
CA GLY A 113 10.71 -3.64 -1.02
C GLY A 113 9.27 -4.06 -1.38
N TRP A 114 8.27 -3.35 -0.87
CA TRP A 114 6.87 -3.64 -1.18
C TRP A 114 6.56 -3.40 -2.67
N ILE A 115 7.06 -2.31 -3.25
CA ILE A 115 6.86 -2.00 -4.67
C ILE A 115 7.57 -3.02 -5.55
N ASN A 116 8.80 -3.41 -5.22
CA ASN A 116 9.55 -4.40 -6.00
C ASN A 116 8.81 -5.74 -6.07
N TYR A 117 8.22 -6.19 -4.96
CA TYR A 117 7.38 -7.40 -4.94
C TYR A 117 6.14 -7.27 -5.83
N TYR A 118 5.45 -6.12 -5.77
CA TYR A 118 4.21 -5.88 -6.52
C TYR A 118 4.42 -5.22 -7.89
N ARG A 119 5.64 -5.18 -8.44
CA ARG A 119 5.99 -4.38 -9.63
C ARG A 119 5.13 -4.70 -10.86
N ILE A 120 4.71 -5.96 -11.02
CA ILE A 120 3.90 -6.43 -12.14
C ILE A 120 2.43 -5.98 -12.08
N ALA A 121 1.98 -5.46 -10.94
CA ALA A 121 0.59 -5.10 -10.71
C ALA A 121 0.34 -3.64 -11.06
N ASP A 122 -0.80 -3.35 -11.70
CA ASP A 122 -1.28 -1.98 -11.80
C ASP A 122 -1.70 -1.46 -10.42
N MET A 123 -0.94 -0.47 -9.98
CA MET A 123 -1.15 0.22 -8.70
C MET A 123 -0.90 1.72 -8.76
N ARG A 124 -0.77 2.33 -9.96
CA ARG A 124 -0.41 3.76 -10.09
C ARG A 124 -1.37 4.67 -9.32
N GLY A 125 -2.68 4.51 -9.57
CA GLY A 125 -3.71 5.29 -8.88
C GLY A 125 -3.80 5.02 -7.38
N TYR A 126 -3.44 3.81 -6.94
CA TYR A 126 -3.38 3.48 -5.51
C TYR A 126 -2.18 4.14 -4.82
N LEU A 127 -0.99 4.09 -5.43
CA LEU A 127 0.23 4.68 -4.89
C LEU A 127 0.10 6.20 -4.76
N GLY A 128 -0.52 6.90 -5.71
CA GLY A 128 -0.79 8.34 -5.59
C GLY A 128 -1.66 8.70 -4.38
N LYS A 129 -2.65 7.86 -4.03
CA LYS A 129 -3.47 8.01 -2.82
C LYS A 129 -2.65 7.73 -1.55
N VAL A 130 -1.81 6.69 -1.58
CA VAL A 130 -0.90 6.35 -0.47
C VAL A 130 0.07 7.50 -0.19
N ASP A 131 0.68 8.08 -1.21
CA ASP A 131 1.63 9.17 -1.08
C ASP A 131 1.00 10.43 -0.50
N SER A 132 -0.18 10.81 -0.97
CA SER A 132 -0.92 11.95 -0.41
C SER A 132 -1.24 11.76 1.08
N TRP A 133 -1.67 10.55 1.45
CA TRP A 133 -1.93 10.19 2.84
C TRP A 133 -0.63 10.15 3.68
N LEU A 134 0.46 9.58 3.15
CA LEU A 134 1.75 9.48 3.81
C LEU A 134 2.35 10.86 4.08
N ARG A 135 2.34 11.78 3.10
CA ARG A 135 2.80 13.16 3.27
C ARG A 135 2.04 13.88 4.40
N ARG A 136 0.71 13.72 4.47
CA ARG A 136 -0.09 14.25 5.59
C ARG A 136 0.37 13.67 6.93
N ARG A 137 0.67 12.38 7.00
CA ARG A 137 1.18 11.75 8.23
C ARG A 137 2.55 12.30 8.63
N ILE A 138 3.44 12.49 7.68
CA ILE A 138 4.76 13.08 7.93
C ILE A 138 4.59 14.51 8.46
N ARG A 139 3.76 15.35 7.83
CA ARG A 139 3.45 16.71 8.33
C ARG A 139 2.92 16.70 9.76
N MET A 140 2.02 15.77 10.08
CA MET A 140 1.51 15.58 11.43
C MET A 140 2.63 15.25 12.44
N ILE A 141 3.59 14.40 12.07
CA ILE A 141 4.74 14.05 12.91
C ILE A 141 5.63 15.27 13.18
N TYR A 142 5.98 16.04 12.14
CA TYR A 142 6.76 17.26 12.31
C TYR A 142 6.07 18.25 13.25
N TRP A 143 4.77 18.50 13.04
CA TRP A 143 4.00 19.38 13.89
C TRP A 143 3.91 18.90 15.35
N LYS A 144 3.78 17.58 15.55
CA LYS A 144 3.79 16.98 16.89
C LYS A 144 5.15 17.14 17.58
N ARG A 145 6.25 16.96 16.85
CA ARG A 145 7.62 17.16 17.34
C ARG A 145 7.88 18.62 17.72
N TRP A 146 7.25 19.58 17.03
CA TRP A 146 7.21 20.98 17.44
C TRP A 146 6.19 21.18 18.58
N LYS A 147 6.45 20.53 19.72
CA LYS A 147 5.52 20.42 20.85
C LYS A 147 5.08 21.79 21.38
N LEU A 148 6.03 22.72 21.51
CA LEU A 148 5.81 24.04 22.09
C LEU A 148 5.52 25.09 21.02
N VAL A 149 4.69 26.09 21.35
CA VAL A 149 4.38 27.24 20.47
C VAL A 149 5.66 27.93 20.01
N ARG A 150 6.58 28.22 20.93
CA ARG A 150 7.90 28.81 20.61
C ARG A 150 8.69 28.00 19.59
N THR A 151 8.59 26.68 19.64
CA THR A 151 9.28 25.77 18.71
C THR A 151 8.60 25.76 17.34
N ARG A 152 7.26 25.78 17.30
CA ARG A 152 6.51 25.91 16.04
C ARG A 152 6.83 27.22 15.35
N TYR A 153 6.75 28.33 16.08
CA TYR A 153 7.09 29.66 15.59
C TYR A 153 8.49 29.69 14.96
N ARG A 154 9.52 29.29 15.71
CA ARG A 154 10.91 29.24 15.20
C ARG A 154 11.05 28.36 13.96
N ASN A 155 10.42 27.19 13.93
CA ASN A 155 10.51 26.30 12.77
C ASN A 155 9.73 26.82 11.56
N LEU A 156 8.58 27.47 11.75
CA LEU A 156 7.84 28.14 10.68
C LEU A 156 8.67 29.27 10.07
N GLN A 157 9.36 30.08 10.88
CA GLN A 157 10.26 31.12 10.41
C GLN A 157 11.46 30.55 9.64
N LYS A 158 12.12 29.50 10.17
CA LYS A 158 13.19 28.78 9.46
C LYS A 158 12.73 28.22 8.12
N LEU A 159 11.45 27.93 8.00
CA LEU A 159 10.81 27.45 6.79
C LEU A 159 10.29 28.59 5.89
N GLY A 160 10.64 29.86 6.17
CA GLY A 160 10.39 31.02 5.32
C GLY A 160 9.04 31.70 5.53
N ILE A 161 8.38 31.48 6.67
CA ILE A 161 7.15 32.20 7.01
C ILE A 161 7.49 33.50 7.74
N ASP A 162 6.84 34.59 7.33
CA ASP A 162 6.92 35.89 7.99
C ASP A 162 6.64 35.80 9.50
N ARG A 163 7.25 36.69 10.29
CA ARG A 163 7.18 36.68 11.76
C ARG A 163 5.73 36.72 12.26
N ASN A 164 4.89 37.62 11.72
CA ASN A 164 3.52 37.80 12.19
C ASN A 164 2.67 36.57 11.86
N LYS A 165 2.79 36.05 10.64
CA LYS A 165 2.07 34.84 10.22
C LYS A 165 2.56 33.57 10.92
N ALA A 166 3.85 33.45 11.18
CA ALA A 166 4.41 32.33 11.93
C ALA A 166 3.85 32.29 13.36
N TRP A 167 3.69 33.45 14.01
CA TRP A 167 3.12 33.55 15.35
C TRP A 167 1.64 33.16 15.37
N GLU A 168 0.85 33.68 14.43
CA GLU A 168 -0.56 33.33 14.23
C GLU A 168 -0.73 31.81 14.07
N TRP A 169 0.05 31.20 13.17
CA TRP A 169 -0.08 29.77 12.86
C TRP A 169 0.44 28.85 13.97
N ALA A 170 1.48 29.26 14.69
CA ALA A 170 2.04 28.49 15.81
C ALA A 170 1.01 28.26 16.94
N ASN A 171 0.12 29.25 17.15
CA ASN A 171 -0.93 29.28 18.18
C ASN A 171 -2.25 28.61 17.78
N THR A 172 -2.30 27.96 16.61
CA THR A 172 -3.53 27.27 16.16
C THR A 172 -4.04 26.24 17.18
N ARG A 173 -5.36 26.24 17.39
CA ARG A 173 -6.08 25.25 18.23
C ARG A 173 -6.45 23.96 17.45
N LYS A 174 -6.08 23.87 16.17
CA LYS A 174 -6.39 22.71 15.32
C LYS A 174 -5.67 21.45 15.80
N SER A 175 -6.37 20.31 15.77
CA SER A 175 -5.79 19.01 16.09
C SER A 175 -4.67 18.62 15.10
N TYR A 176 -3.77 17.73 15.52
CA TYR A 176 -2.61 17.34 14.71
C TYR A 176 -2.97 16.80 13.32
N TRP A 177 -4.06 16.04 13.21
CA TRP A 177 -4.50 15.51 11.92
C TRP A 177 -5.15 16.58 11.04
N HIS A 178 -5.86 17.54 11.65
CA HIS A 178 -6.51 18.63 10.94
C HIS A 178 -5.47 19.62 10.41
N ILE A 179 -4.52 20.07 11.25
CA ILE A 179 -3.47 21.01 10.82
C ILE A 179 -2.58 20.43 9.71
N ALA A 180 -2.32 19.11 9.73
CA ALA A 180 -1.53 18.43 8.71
C ALA A 180 -2.14 18.48 7.30
N ASN A 181 -3.45 18.76 7.19
CA ASN A 181 -4.17 18.94 5.93
C ASN A 181 -4.45 20.41 5.60
N SER A 182 -3.99 21.33 6.43
CA SER A 182 -4.26 22.76 6.25
C SER A 182 -3.24 23.40 5.33
N PHE A 183 -3.60 24.57 4.79
CA PHE A 183 -2.72 25.39 3.98
C PHE A 183 -1.41 25.74 4.74
N ILE A 184 -1.46 25.84 6.08
CA ILE A 184 -0.31 26.13 6.94
C ILE A 184 0.80 25.09 6.72
N LEU A 185 0.47 23.80 6.83
CA LEU A 185 1.47 22.74 6.70
C LEU A 185 1.72 22.29 5.27
N SER A 186 0.78 22.50 4.34
CA SER A 186 1.08 22.27 2.91
C SER A 186 2.03 23.33 2.35
N ARG A 187 1.94 24.59 2.80
CA ARG A 187 2.81 25.69 2.38
C ARG A 187 4.19 25.65 3.04
N THR A 188 4.27 25.21 4.29
CA THR A 188 5.55 25.16 5.04
C THR A 188 6.31 23.86 4.82
N LEU A 189 5.63 22.72 4.81
CA LEU A 189 6.18 21.40 4.56
C LEU A 189 5.71 20.92 3.19
N THR A 190 6.20 21.59 2.15
CA THR A 190 5.90 21.30 0.74
C THR A 190 6.34 19.88 0.37
N ASN A 191 5.77 19.33 -0.70
CA ASN A 191 6.13 17.99 -1.17
C ASN A 191 7.63 17.90 -1.52
N GLU A 192 8.17 18.96 -2.12
CA GLU A 192 9.61 19.07 -2.44
C GLU A 192 10.48 19.06 -1.19
N ARG A 193 10.09 19.79 -0.13
CA ARG A 193 10.84 19.78 1.14
C ARG A 193 10.83 18.41 1.78
N LEU A 194 9.69 17.70 1.75
CA LEU A 194 9.63 16.33 2.24
C LEU A 194 10.57 15.41 1.43
N LYS A 195 10.65 15.58 0.12
CA LYS A 195 11.61 14.85 -0.74
C LYS A 195 13.06 15.17 -0.37
N ARG A 196 13.39 16.45 -0.15
CA ARG A 196 14.72 16.89 0.32
C ARG A 196 15.08 16.34 1.71
N PHE A 197 14.08 16.14 2.58
CA PHE A 197 14.26 15.48 3.89
C PHE A 197 14.43 13.96 3.79
N GLY A 198 14.42 13.39 2.58
CA GLY A 198 14.66 11.97 2.32
C GLY A 198 13.40 11.10 2.27
N PHE A 199 12.20 11.67 2.36
CA PHE A 199 10.97 10.89 2.26
C PHE A 199 10.70 10.48 0.81
N VAL A 200 10.67 9.17 0.56
CA VAL A 200 10.42 8.60 -0.77
C VAL A 200 8.95 8.77 -1.18
N SER A 201 8.73 9.02 -2.47
CA SER A 201 7.42 8.94 -3.13
C SER A 201 7.27 7.53 -3.69
N ALA A 202 6.25 6.80 -3.24
CA ALA A 202 5.97 5.44 -3.69
C ALA A 202 5.65 5.42 -5.18
N LEU A 203 4.89 6.42 -5.65
CA LEU A 203 4.56 6.58 -7.06
C LEU A 203 5.78 6.92 -7.92
N ASP A 204 6.65 7.83 -7.46
CA ASP A 204 7.88 8.19 -8.21
C ASP A 204 8.77 6.95 -8.37
N TYR A 205 8.97 6.19 -7.29
CA TYR A 205 9.78 4.97 -7.34
C TYR A 205 9.16 3.90 -8.25
N TYR A 206 7.84 3.68 -8.15
CA TYR A 206 7.14 2.76 -9.04
C TYR A 206 7.28 3.15 -10.51
N ASN A 207 7.17 4.43 -10.84
CA ASN A 207 7.36 4.87 -12.22
C ASN A 207 8.83 4.71 -12.66
N SER A 208 9.81 4.91 -11.78
CA SER A 208 11.22 4.77 -12.14
C SER A 208 11.66 3.35 -12.49
N ILE A 209 10.97 2.32 -11.99
CA ILE A 209 11.31 0.91 -12.22
C ILE A 209 10.43 0.22 -13.27
N ASN A 210 9.40 0.91 -13.77
CA ASN A 210 8.48 0.41 -14.80
C ASN A 210 8.54 1.26 -16.09
N LEU A 211 9.62 2.03 -16.24
CA LEU A 211 10.04 2.65 -17.49
C LEU A 211 10.84 1.64 -18.33
#